data_AF-A0A1Z5JB41-F1
#
_entry.id   AF-A0A1Z5JB41-F1
#
_cell.length_a   1.000
_cell.length_b   1.000
_cell.length_c   1.000
_cell.angle_alpha   90.00
_cell.angle_beta   90.00
_cell.angle_gamma   90.00
#
_symmetry.space_group_name_H-M   'P 1'
#
loop_
_entity.id
_entity.type
_entity.pdbx_description
1 polymer ?
#
loop_
_entity_poly.entity_id
_entity_poly.type
_entity_poly.pdbx_seq_one_letter_code
_entity_poly.pdbx_strand_id
1 'polypeptide(L)'
;MSYETPEAFQPILESELTEEMKTKFRLLWVDTFNYMMLGYGEYAPILRQHITEEVTQHPILARTISKQTEDSSWSLLRLACFRTGMHCREFIQFLIERNPHALLWAPEDSFRRGDALLHIIASNSNCLVFPWIAERYPWVFQHPLYQQSPPHLKMMKLYINGHCDETTVQSFYEIYPQGLQERDTAAPQAMYPLMLSLSGSEEPSEELFVWMAEQYPNAVYHSPVPGFTILHKVCSILAKSHTLNMTNICRFLLVEHASLISQTTDEFGHLPIHELASSCNNRPQVHPLIVEALDIEKEISLLTEMSDNILKAVSLLTCNSLPSSEQNGSSFSLASFGSLAEVFSCWAKLRITHVLSPLEQKNRAEAFRLVEEGVPGDFEEEDDDADSEEEDGDDDSDDDDGIEEEGDIWDEASAADDDGELDD
;
A
#
# COMPACT_ATOMS: atom_id res chain seq x y z
N MET A 1 -14.72 -6.67 22.26
CA MET A 1 -14.13 -7.90 22.80
C MET A 1 -12.84 -7.50 23.50
N SER A 2 -12.61 -7.92 24.74
CA SER A 2 -11.35 -7.62 25.43
C SER A 2 -10.24 -8.48 24.80
N TYR A 3 -9.17 -7.84 24.32
CA TYR A 3 -7.99 -8.50 23.74
C TYR A 3 -7.03 -8.99 24.83
N GLU A 4 -7.56 -9.45 25.96
CA GLU A 4 -6.71 -9.96 27.03
C GLU A 4 -6.03 -11.23 26.55
N THR A 5 -4.69 -11.18 26.49
CA THR A 5 -3.88 -12.37 26.18
C THR A 5 -4.10 -13.37 27.32
N PRO A 6 -4.62 -14.57 27.06
CA PRO A 6 -4.84 -15.54 28.12
C PRO A 6 -3.51 -15.81 28.86
N GLU A 7 -3.55 -15.99 30.17
CA GLU A 7 -2.33 -16.20 31.00
C GLU A 7 -1.43 -17.32 30.45
N ALA A 8 -2.04 -18.35 29.85
CA ALA A 8 -1.36 -19.45 29.18
C ALA A 8 -0.48 -19.04 27.99
N PHE A 9 -0.50 -17.78 27.57
CA PHE A 9 0.28 -17.24 26.47
C PHE A 9 1.20 -16.08 26.88
N GLN A 10 1.27 -15.78 28.18
CA GLN A 10 2.28 -14.87 28.69
C GLN A 10 3.69 -15.45 28.47
N PRO A 11 4.68 -14.59 28.19
CA PRO A 11 6.06 -15.01 28.05
C PRO A 11 6.57 -15.59 29.38
N ILE A 12 7.39 -16.63 29.29
CA ILE A 12 8.01 -17.28 30.47
C ILE A 12 9.46 -16.83 30.53
N LEU A 13 9.88 -16.26 31.66
CA LEU A 13 11.28 -15.87 31.83
C LEU A 13 12.16 -17.12 31.89
N GLU A 14 13.32 -17.08 31.25
CA GLU A 14 14.31 -18.16 31.30
C GLU A 14 14.64 -18.57 32.75
N SER A 15 14.65 -17.62 33.69
CA SER A 15 14.88 -17.88 35.12
C SER A 15 13.86 -18.80 35.77
N GLU A 16 12.63 -18.88 35.22
CA GLU A 16 11.54 -19.71 35.72
C GLU A 16 11.61 -21.16 35.20
N LEU A 17 12.46 -21.42 34.22
CA LEU A 17 12.67 -22.77 33.69
C LEU A 17 13.47 -23.64 34.65
N THR A 18 13.32 -24.96 34.50
CA THR A 18 14.24 -25.92 35.11
C THR A 18 15.63 -25.83 34.44
N GLU A 19 16.71 -26.21 35.14
CA GLU A 19 18.08 -26.15 34.59
C GLU A 19 18.25 -26.94 33.29
N GLU A 20 17.54 -28.07 33.16
CA GLU A 20 17.48 -28.84 31.92
C GLU A 20 16.88 -28.02 30.77
N MET A 21 15.72 -27.38 31.00
CA MET A 21 15.05 -26.57 29.98
C MET A 21 15.82 -25.28 29.65
N LYS A 22 16.50 -24.67 30.64
CA LYS A 22 17.42 -23.54 30.40
C LYS A 22 18.55 -23.95 29.47
N THR A 23 19.16 -25.11 29.73
CA THR A 23 20.26 -25.63 28.91
C THR A 23 19.78 -25.86 27.48
N LYS A 24 18.64 -26.52 27.27
CA LYS A 24 18.05 -26.73 25.96
C LYS A 24 17.75 -25.41 25.25
N PHE A 25 17.10 -24.46 25.93
CA PHE A 25 16.81 -23.15 25.37
C PHE A 25 18.08 -22.41 24.91
N ARG A 26 19.13 -22.39 25.75
CA ARG A 26 20.41 -21.76 25.41
C ARG A 26 21.10 -22.42 24.23
N LEU A 27 21.05 -23.75 24.12
CA LEU A 27 21.60 -24.47 22.96
C LEU A 27 20.88 -24.07 21.68
N LEU A 28 19.54 -24.11 21.66
CA LEU A 28 18.76 -23.67 20.50
C LEU A 28 19.03 -22.20 20.15
N TRP A 29 19.18 -21.34 21.16
CA TRP A 29 19.51 -19.94 20.98
C TRP A 29 20.89 -19.77 20.32
N VAL A 30 21.92 -20.46 20.82
CA VAL A 30 23.28 -20.44 20.27
C VAL A 30 23.31 -20.98 18.85
N ASP A 31 22.62 -22.10 18.59
CA ASP A 31 22.55 -22.70 17.25
C ASP A 31 21.89 -21.76 16.25
N THR A 32 20.77 -21.13 16.63
CA THR A 32 20.07 -20.15 15.80
C THR A 32 20.90 -18.88 15.58
N PHE A 33 21.65 -18.45 16.60
CA PHE A 33 22.54 -17.29 16.50
C PHE A 33 23.73 -17.59 15.56
N ASN A 34 24.36 -18.75 15.73
CA ASN A 34 25.53 -19.15 14.95
C ASN A 34 25.21 -19.43 13.48
N TYR A 35 23.99 -19.85 13.16
CA TYR A 35 23.54 -20.05 11.77
C TYR A 35 23.82 -18.84 10.87
N MET A 36 23.60 -17.62 11.37
CA MET A 36 23.93 -16.39 10.63
C MET A 36 25.43 -16.27 10.36
N MET A 37 26.27 -16.51 11.39
CA MET A 37 27.72 -16.29 11.30
C MET A 37 28.39 -17.22 10.29
N LEU A 38 27.75 -18.37 10.02
CA LEU A 38 28.28 -19.36 9.11
C LEU A 38 27.86 -19.10 7.65
N GLY A 39 26.84 -18.28 7.37
CA GLY A 39 26.50 -17.87 6.00
C GLY A 39 26.07 -19.00 5.05
N TYR A 40 25.66 -20.16 5.57
CA TYR A 40 25.39 -21.35 4.78
C TYR A 40 23.92 -21.76 4.82
N GLY A 41 23.20 -21.57 3.71
CA GLY A 41 21.82 -22.05 3.53
C GLY A 41 21.66 -23.57 3.72
N GLU A 42 22.73 -24.34 3.57
CA GLU A 42 22.75 -25.80 3.77
C GLU A 42 22.44 -26.24 5.21
N TYR A 43 22.70 -25.39 6.21
CA TYR A 43 22.41 -25.71 7.61
C TYR A 43 20.97 -25.36 8.01
N ALA A 44 20.22 -24.64 7.16
CA ALA A 44 18.86 -24.21 7.48
C ALA A 44 17.93 -25.41 7.75
N PRO A 45 17.95 -26.49 6.94
CA PRO A 45 17.11 -27.66 7.19
C PRO A 45 17.47 -28.38 8.49
N ILE A 46 18.77 -28.49 8.81
CA ILE A 46 19.26 -29.15 10.03
C ILE A 46 18.84 -28.37 11.27
N LEU A 47 19.07 -27.05 11.27
CA LEU A 47 18.64 -26.17 12.35
C LEU A 47 17.13 -26.22 12.53
N ARG A 48 16.38 -26.13 11.42
CA ARG A 48 14.91 -26.23 11.43
C ARG A 48 14.46 -27.54 12.05
N GLN A 49 15.04 -28.67 11.64
CA GLN A 49 14.69 -29.99 12.18
C GLN A 49 14.96 -30.04 13.69
N HIS A 50 16.16 -29.65 14.12
CA HIS A 50 16.55 -29.66 15.53
C HIS A 50 15.59 -28.83 16.40
N ILE A 51 15.29 -27.59 15.98
CA ILE A 51 14.36 -26.74 16.74
C ILE A 51 12.93 -27.30 16.68
N THR A 52 12.51 -27.86 15.56
CA THR A 52 11.18 -28.47 15.41
C THR A 52 11.00 -29.64 16.38
N GLU A 53 12.00 -30.51 16.49
CA GLU A 53 12.00 -31.65 17.40
C GLU A 53 11.94 -31.18 18.87
N GLU A 54 12.86 -30.30 19.27
CA GLU A 54 12.96 -29.84 20.66
C GLU A 54 11.74 -29.02 21.10
N VAL A 55 11.23 -28.11 20.27
CA VAL A 55 10.03 -27.32 20.59
C VAL A 55 8.76 -28.17 20.57
N THR A 56 8.69 -29.18 19.70
CA THR A 56 7.54 -30.12 19.70
C THR A 56 7.54 -30.96 20.97
N GLN A 57 8.70 -31.42 21.42
CA GLN A 57 8.83 -32.16 22.68
C GLN A 57 8.61 -31.26 23.91
N HIS A 58 9.04 -30.00 23.83
CA HIS A 58 8.97 -29.03 24.92
C HIS A 58 8.38 -27.69 24.46
N PRO A 59 7.03 -27.59 24.33
CA PRO A 59 6.37 -26.38 23.83
C PRO A 59 6.66 -25.10 24.64
N ILE A 60 7.06 -25.25 25.91
CA ILE A 60 7.50 -24.15 26.77
C ILE A 60 8.66 -23.35 26.15
N LEU A 61 9.52 -23.97 25.36
CA LEU A 61 10.67 -23.31 24.71
C LEU A 61 10.25 -22.22 23.71
N ALA A 62 9.10 -22.37 23.04
CA ALA A 62 8.54 -21.33 22.16
C ALA A 62 7.95 -20.14 22.94
N ARG A 63 7.72 -20.31 24.25
CA ARG A 63 7.20 -19.29 25.15
C ARG A 63 8.29 -18.58 25.95
N THR A 64 9.51 -19.13 25.94
CA THR A 64 10.62 -18.62 26.75
C THR A 64 11.19 -17.33 26.18
N ILE A 65 11.45 -16.38 27.07
CA ILE A 65 12.24 -15.17 26.80
C ILE A 65 13.48 -15.13 27.72
N SER A 66 14.63 -14.77 27.16
CA SER A 66 15.85 -14.51 27.91
C SER A 66 16.09 -13.00 28.00
N LYS A 67 16.27 -12.48 29.21
CA LYS A 67 16.69 -11.09 29.44
C LYS A 67 18.22 -11.07 29.47
N GLN A 68 18.86 -10.71 28.36
CA GLN A 68 20.33 -10.58 28.30
C GLN A 68 20.81 -9.24 28.88
N THR A 69 20.02 -8.20 28.66
CA THR A 69 20.20 -6.87 29.25
C THR A 69 18.87 -6.41 29.86
N GLU A 70 18.90 -5.33 30.64
CA GLU A 70 17.67 -4.72 31.19
C GLU A 70 16.67 -4.39 30.06
N ASP A 71 17.18 -3.95 28.91
CA ASP A 71 16.36 -3.46 27.79
C ASP A 71 16.07 -4.50 26.69
N SER A 72 16.67 -5.70 26.74
CA SER A 72 16.55 -6.68 25.65
C SER A 72 16.09 -8.05 26.11
N SER A 73 14.88 -8.41 25.66
CA SER A 73 14.33 -9.76 25.76
C SER A 73 14.43 -10.48 24.42
N TRP A 74 15.02 -11.68 24.43
CA TRP A 74 15.16 -12.53 23.25
C TRP A 74 14.33 -13.80 23.40
N SER A 75 13.43 -14.03 22.44
CA SER A 75 12.79 -15.33 22.21
C SER A 75 13.41 -16.03 21.00
N LEU A 76 13.19 -17.33 20.85
CA LEU A 76 13.59 -18.05 19.64
C LEU A 76 12.96 -17.42 18.38
N LEU A 77 11.70 -16.99 18.47
CA LEU A 77 11.02 -16.37 17.34
C LEU A 77 11.60 -14.99 17.00
N ARG A 78 11.91 -14.15 18.00
CA ARG A 78 12.59 -12.87 17.77
C ARG A 78 13.96 -13.07 17.14
N LEU A 79 14.71 -14.07 17.62
CA LEU A 79 16.01 -14.40 17.08
C LEU A 79 15.92 -14.89 15.63
N ALA A 80 14.97 -15.78 15.33
CA ALA A 80 14.67 -16.23 13.97
C ALA A 80 14.39 -15.03 13.05
N CYS A 81 13.43 -14.19 13.42
CA CYS A 81 13.04 -13.03 12.61
C CYS A 81 14.19 -12.04 12.36
N PHE A 82 15.11 -11.90 13.30
CA PHE A 82 16.24 -10.98 13.19
C PHE A 82 17.43 -11.57 12.42
N ARG A 83 17.63 -12.90 12.46
CA ARG A 83 18.91 -13.49 12.04
C ARG A 83 18.85 -14.35 10.79
N THR A 84 17.70 -14.90 10.42
CA THR A 84 17.66 -15.95 9.40
C THR A 84 17.33 -15.48 7.98
N GLY A 85 16.81 -14.25 7.84
CA GLY A 85 16.29 -13.76 6.56
C GLY A 85 15.26 -14.71 5.94
N MET A 86 15.16 -14.69 4.60
CA MET A 86 14.15 -15.46 3.84
C MET A 86 14.27 -16.99 3.98
N HIS A 87 15.46 -17.51 4.30
CA HIS A 87 15.76 -18.96 4.29
C HIS A 87 15.11 -19.77 5.41
N CYS A 88 14.37 -19.12 6.31
CA CYS A 88 13.76 -19.76 7.46
C CYS A 88 12.29 -19.38 7.61
N ARG A 89 11.61 -19.14 6.48
CA ARG A 89 10.18 -18.85 6.45
C ARG A 89 9.39 -19.92 7.20
N GLU A 90 9.64 -21.20 6.91
CA GLU A 90 8.94 -22.33 7.53
C GLU A 90 9.26 -22.45 9.02
N PHE A 91 10.48 -22.06 9.41
CA PHE A 91 10.89 -22.05 10.80
C PHE A 91 10.18 -20.93 11.60
N ILE A 92 10.09 -19.73 11.03
CA ILE A 92 9.32 -18.62 11.60
C ILE A 92 7.85 -19.00 11.72
N GLN A 93 7.26 -19.56 10.65
CA GLN A 93 5.86 -20.04 10.65
C GLN A 93 5.63 -21.08 11.74
N PHE A 94 6.50 -22.10 11.85
CA PHE A 94 6.40 -23.13 12.88
C PHE A 94 6.40 -22.53 14.30
N LEU A 95 7.32 -21.61 14.60
CA LEU A 95 7.36 -20.96 15.92
C LEU A 95 6.11 -20.12 16.20
N ILE A 96 5.55 -19.45 15.19
CA ILE A 96 4.28 -18.73 15.31
C ILE A 96 3.13 -19.70 15.59
N GLU A 97 3.05 -20.84 14.90
CA GLU A 97 2.01 -21.86 15.15
C GLU A 97 2.06 -22.40 16.58
N ARG A 98 3.26 -22.51 17.17
CA ARG A 98 3.42 -22.96 18.55
C ARG A 98 3.04 -21.90 19.57
N ASN A 99 3.13 -20.62 19.22
CA ASN A 99 2.79 -19.51 20.12
C ASN A 99 2.46 -18.21 19.35
N PRO A 100 1.24 -18.06 18.82
CA PRO A 100 0.89 -16.92 17.96
C PRO A 100 0.84 -15.59 18.75
N HIS A 101 0.59 -15.65 20.06
CA HIS A 101 0.63 -14.48 20.94
C HIS A 101 2.02 -13.87 21.10
N ALA A 102 3.09 -14.59 20.73
CA ALA A 102 4.42 -14.00 20.66
C ALA A 102 4.51 -12.83 19.67
N LEU A 103 3.62 -12.79 18.66
CA LEU A 103 3.51 -11.67 17.73
C LEU A 103 3.09 -10.36 18.40
N LEU A 104 2.53 -10.41 19.62
CA LEU A 104 2.19 -9.21 20.40
C LEU A 104 3.26 -8.82 21.43
N TRP A 105 4.35 -9.58 21.54
CA TRP A 105 5.39 -9.26 22.51
C TRP A 105 6.17 -8.01 22.08
N ALA A 106 6.05 -6.96 22.88
CA ALA A 106 6.79 -5.72 22.76
C ALA A 106 7.79 -5.58 23.92
N PRO A 107 9.03 -5.12 23.67
CA PRO A 107 9.96 -4.80 24.75
C PRO A 107 9.42 -3.64 25.60
N GLU A 108 9.46 -3.78 26.93
CA GLU A 108 8.97 -2.77 27.88
C GLU A 108 9.69 -1.42 27.72
N ASP A 109 10.99 -1.43 27.44
CA ASP A 109 11.86 -0.24 27.54
C ASP A 109 12.26 0.40 26.21
N SER A 110 11.46 0.15 25.17
CA SER A 110 11.77 0.66 23.84
C SER A 110 11.37 2.13 23.66
N PHE A 111 12.07 3.02 24.36
CA PHE A 111 12.03 4.48 24.16
C PHE A 111 12.18 4.88 22.69
N ARG A 112 12.90 4.07 21.90
CA ARG A 112 12.82 4.09 20.44
C ARG A 112 11.77 3.10 20.00
N ARG A 113 10.49 3.52 20.01
CA ARG A 113 9.32 2.88 19.36
C ARG A 113 9.62 1.43 18.98
N GLY A 114 9.85 0.58 19.98
CA GLY A 114 10.54 -0.70 19.74
C GLY A 114 9.68 -1.52 18.88
N ASP A 115 10.21 -1.86 17.71
CA ASP A 115 9.54 -2.70 16.76
C ASP A 115 9.13 -3.98 17.50
N ALA A 116 7.83 -4.06 17.81
CA ALA A 116 7.22 -5.26 18.30
C ALA A 116 7.52 -6.35 17.27
N LEU A 117 7.42 -7.61 17.69
CA LEU A 117 7.90 -8.70 16.85
C LEU A 117 7.32 -8.66 15.42
N LEU A 118 6.06 -8.27 15.26
CA LEU A 118 5.43 -8.15 13.95
C LEU A 118 6.08 -7.06 13.07
N HIS A 119 6.52 -5.94 13.64
CA HIS A 119 7.30 -4.92 12.91
C HIS A 119 8.68 -5.41 12.48
N ILE A 120 9.33 -6.27 13.29
CA ILE A 120 10.60 -6.89 12.90
C ILE A 120 10.39 -7.81 11.70
N ILE A 121 9.34 -8.64 11.73
CA ILE A 121 8.97 -9.49 10.59
C ILE A 121 8.73 -8.61 9.35
N ALA A 122 8.02 -7.49 9.51
CA ALA A 122 7.68 -6.58 8.43
C ALA A 122 8.86 -5.78 7.86
N SER A 123 9.91 -5.55 8.65
CA SER A 123 11.06 -4.71 8.26
C SER A 123 12.17 -5.51 7.58
N ASN A 124 12.06 -6.83 7.57
CA ASN A 124 12.99 -7.74 6.91
C ASN A 124 12.29 -8.40 5.72
N SER A 125 13.04 -9.10 4.87
CA SER A 125 12.50 -9.97 3.80
C SER A 125 11.61 -11.12 4.32
N ASN A 126 11.36 -11.18 5.64
CA ASN A 126 10.38 -12.05 6.28
C ASN A 126 8.94 -11.60 6.09
N CYS A 127 8.68 -10.40 5.53
CA CYS A 127 7.32 -9.95 5.25
C CYS A 127 6.52 -10.91 4.36
N LEU A 128 7.16 -11.84 3.64
CA LEU A 128 6.52 -12.96 2.93
C LEU A 128 5.64 -13.86 3.81
N VAL A 129 5.80 -13.84 5.14
CA VAL A 129 4.88 -14.56 6.05
C VAL A 129 3.60 -13.79 6.34
N PHE A 130 3.49 -12.51 5.96
CA PHE A 130 2.34 -11.66 6.30
C PHE A 130 1.00 -12.20 5.77
N PRO A 131 0.86 -12.59 4.49
CA PRO A 131 -0.39 -13.18 4.00
C PRO A 131 -0.82 -14.38 4.85
N TRP A 132 0.13 -15.27 5.18
CA TRP A 132 -0.12 -16.44 6.01
C TRP A 132 -0.50 -16.09 7.46
N ILE A 133 0.12 -15.06 8.06
CA ILE A 133 -0.26 -14.57 9.39
C ILE A 133 -1.66 -13.95 9.34
N ALA A 134 -1.98 -13.17 8.31
CA ALA A 134 -3.28 -12.52 8.16
C ALA A 134 -4.41 -13.53 8.00
N GLU A 135 -4.16 -14.61 7.25
CA GLU A 135 -5.10 -15.70 7.04
C GLU A 135 -5.42 -16.45 8.34
N ARG A 136 -4.39 -16.77 9.13
CA ARG A 136 -4.54 -17.65 10.31
C ARG A 136 -4.77 -16.91 11.63
N TYR A 137 -4.23 -15.70 11.74
CA TYR A 137 -4.24 -14.91 12.97
C TYR A 137 -4.62 -13.44 12.69
N PRO A 138 -5.76 -13.16 12.03
CA PRO A 138 -6.16 -11.80 11.64
C PRO A 138 -6.28 -10.85 12.84
N TRP A 139 -6.58 -11.38 14.03
CA TRP A 139 -6.66 -10.61 15.27
C TRP A 139 -5.35 -9.93 15.64
N VAL A 140 -4.20 -10.41 15.15
CA VAL A 140 -2.89 -9.79 15.42
C VAL A 140 -2.84 -8.40 14.80
N PHE A 141 -3.24 -8.24 13.53
CA PHE A 141 -3.21 -6.94 12.85
C PHE A 141 -4.23 -5.94 13.41
N GLN A 142 -5.35 -6.44 13.93
CA GLN A 142 -6.40 -5.62 14.54
C GLN A 142 -6.07 -5.18 15.99
N HIS A 143 -4.97 -5.68 16.56
CA HIS A 143 -4.63 -5.44 17.95
C HIS A 143 -4.30 -3.95 18.21
N PRO A 144 -4.75 -3.34 19.31
CA PRO A 144 -4.52 -1.92 19.61
C PRO A 144 -3.05 -1.48 19.58
N LEU A 145 -2.11 -2.38 19.90
CA LEU A 145 -0.66 -2.12 19.81
C LEU A 145 -0.22 -1.67 18.41
N TYR A 146 -0.94 -2.09 17.36
CA TYR A 146 -0.56 -1.85 15.96
C TYR A 146 -1.36 -0.74 15.29
N GLN A 147 -2.43 -0.24 15.92
CA GLN A 147 -3.30 0.76 15.29
C GLN A 147 -2.59 2.11 15.02
N GLN A 148 -1.60 2.47 15.84
CA GLN A 148 -0.86 3.73 15.66
C GLN A 148 0.25 3.62 14.61
N SER A 149 0.84 2.44 14.48
CA SER A 149 1.95 2.12 13.58
C SER A 149 1.70 0.73 12.97
N PRO A 150 0.88 0.65 11.91
CA PRO A 150 0.54 -0.62 11.30
C PRO A 150 1.77 -1.35 10.70
N PRO A 151 2.06 -2.61 11.08
CA PRO A 151 3.23 -3.33 10.59
C PRO A 151 3.27 -3.50 9.07
N HIS A 152 2.12 -3.65 8.41
CA HIS A 152 2.07 -3.82 6.95
C HIS A 152 2.60 -2.60 6.18
N LEU A 153 2.68 -1.41 6.79
CA LEU A 153 3.32 -0.25 6.16
C LEU A 153 4.85 -0.39 6.07
N LYS A 154 5.47 -1.24 6.92
CA LYS A 154 6.89 -1.60 6.76
C LYS A 154 7.07 -2.59 5.60
N MET A 155 6.16 -3.54 5.42
CA MET A 155 6.12 -4.40 4.22
C MET A 155 5.99 -3.56 2.95
N MET A 156 5.10 -2.56 2.93
CA MET A 156 5.02 -1.62 1.80
C MET A 156 6.33 -0.87 1.54
N LYS A 157 7.06 -0.49 2.58
CA LYS A 157 8.39 0.13 2.42
C LYS A 157 9.42 -0.84 1.83
N LEU A 158 9.28 -2.14 2.07
CA LEU A 158 10.14 -3.14 1.41
C LEU A 158 9.74 -3.30 -0.06
N TYR A 159 8.44 -3.33 -0.38
CA TYR A 159 7.94 -3.42 -1.75
C TYR A 159 8.46 -2.29 -2.63
N ILE A 160 8.30 -1.03 -2.19
CA ILE A 160 8.74 0.13 -2.97
C ILE A 160 10.27 0.26 -3.10
N ASN A 161 11.03 -0.58 -2.41
CA ASN A 161 12.48 -0.67 -2.51
C ASN A 161 12.94 -2.00 -3.11
N GLY A 162 12.03 -2.80 -3.72
CA GLY A 162 12.37 -4.03 -4.42
C GLY A 162 12.71 -5.23 -3.51
N HIS A 163 12.38 -5.16 -2.22
CA HIS A 163 12.66 -6.22 -1.24
C HIS A 163 11.44 -7.09 -0.90
N CYS A 164 10.29 -6.80 -1.50
CA CYS A 164 9.06 -7.58 -1.40
C CYS A 164 8.37 -7.56 -2.76
N ASP A 165 7.88 -8.70 -3.22
CA ASP A 165 7.20 -8.81 -4.51
C ASP A 165 5.75 -8.32 -4.44
N GLU A 166 5.23 -7.96 -5.62
CA GLU A 166 3.86 -7.51 -5.83
C GLU A 166 2.81 -8.52 -5.36
N THR A 167 3.00 -9.80 -5.70
CA THR A 167 2.06 -10.88 -5.37
C THR A 167 1.88 -11.00 -3.86
N THR A 168 2.95 -10.87 -3.08
CA THR A 168 2.88 -10.86 -1.61
C THR A 168 2.05 -9.69 -1.08
N VAL A 169 2.28 -8.48 -1.61
CA VAL A 169 1.55 -7.28 -1.20
C VAL A 169 0.05 -7.41 -1.52
N GLN A 170 -0.27 -7.82 -2.74
CA GLN A 170 -1.64 -8.02 -3.18
C GLN A 170 -2.34 -9.09 -2.33
N SER A 171 -1.72 -10.27 -2.19
CA SER A 171 -2.26 -11.38 -1.39
C SER A 171 -2.54 -10.96 0.05
N PHE A 172 -1.67 -10.13 0.64
CA PHE A 172 -1.90 -9.63 1.99
C PHE A 172 -3.16 -8.76 2.09
N TYR A 173 -3.34 -7.80 1.18
CA TYR A 173 -4.50 -6.89 1.23
C TYR A 173 -5.79 -7.55 0.77
N GLU A 174 -5.74 -8.61 -0.05
CA GLU A 174 -6.92 -9.44 -0.35
C GLU A 174 -7.44 -10.14 0.92
N ILE A 175 -6.54 -10.62 1.77
CA ILE A 175 -6.88 -11.27 3.04
C ILE A 175 -7.24 -10.23 4.12
N TYR A 176 -6.55 -9.08 4.13
CA TYR A 176 -6.70 -8.01 5.11
C TYR A 176 -6.98 -6.64 4.45
N PRO A 177 -8.18 -6.45 3.84
CA PRO A 177 -8.50 -5.23 3.08
C PRO A 177 -8.58 -3.97 3.96
N GLN A 178 -8.85 -4.13 5.26
CA GLN A 178 -8.80 -3.02 6.22
C GLN A 178 -7.42 -2.34 6.25
N GLY A 179 -6.34 -3.08 5.97
CA GLY A 179 -4.99 -2.52 5.91
C GLY A 179 -4.83 -1.40 4.88
N LEU A 180 -5.63 -1.38 3.80
CA LEU A 180 -5.63 -0.26 2.83
C LEU A 180 -6.13 1.05 3.44
N GLN A 181 -6.86 0.97 4.55
CA GLN A 181 -7.43 2.10 5.29
C GLN A 181 -6.56 2.52 6.49
N GLU A 182 -5.47 1.81 6.75
CA GLU A 182 -4.58 2.07 7.86
C GLU A 182 -3.45 3.02 7.44
N ARG A 183 -3.01 3.87 8.38
CA ARG A 183 -1.97 4.87 8.17
C ARG A 183 -1.05 4.92 9.38
N ASP A 184 0.22 5.25 9.16
CA ASP A 184 1.16 5.51 10.26
C ASP A 184 0.84 6.88 10.87
N THR A 185 -0.07 6.90 11.84
CA THR A 185 -0.49 8.13 12.54
C THR A 185 0.63 8.75 13.35
N ALA A 186 1.71 8.01 13.58
CA ALA A 186 2.86 8.47 14.33
C ALA A 186 3.94 9.09 13.41
N ALA A 187 3.72 9.10 12.08
CA ALA A 187 4.48 9.87 11.11
C ALA A 187 3.79 11.23 10.84
N PRO A 188 4.55 12.34 10.68
CA PRO A 188 3.97 13.65 10.36
C PRO A 188 3.14 13.67 9.08
N GLN A 189 3.50 12.82 8.13
CA GLN A 189 2.82 12.64 6.85
C GLN A 189 2.23 11.24 6.81
N ALA A 190 1.18 11.00 7.59
CA ALA A 190 0.48 9.73 7.62
C ALA A 190 -0.10 9.42 6.22
N MET A 191 0.51 8.46 5.53
CA MET A 191 0.15 8.06 4.17
C MET A 191 -0.58 6.70 4.19
N TYR A 192 -1.54 6.57 3.29
CA TYR A 192 -2.14 5.27 2.95
C TYR A 192 -1.15 4.43 2.12
N PRO A 193 -1.31 3.09 2.08
CA PRO A 193 -0.51 2.22 1.21
C PRO A 193 -0.45 2.68 -0.26
N LEU A 194 -1.58 3.17 -0.80
CA LEU A 194 -1.67 3.68 -2.17
C LEU A 194 -0.76 4.88 -2.44
N MET A 195 -0.66 5.84 -1.51
CA MET A 195 0.28 6.97 -1.67
C MET A 195 1.72 6.52 -1.39
N LEU A 196 1.90 5.59 -0.44
CA LEU A 196 3.20 5.06 -0.07
C LEU A 196 3.86 4.30 -1.24
N SER A 197 3.07 3.63 -2.10
CA SER A 197 3.58 2.91 -3.28
C SER A 197 4.35 3.81 -4.25
N LEU A 198 4.13 5.13 -4.22
CA LEU A 198 4.81 6.13 -5.06
C LEU A 198 6.04 6.77 -4.41
N SER A 199 6.48 6.29 -3.25
CA SER A 199 7.51 6.97 -2.42
C SER A 199 8.89 6.29 -2.41
N GLY A 200 9.06 5.15 -3.09
CA GLY A 200 10.33 4.39 -3.09
C GLY A 200 11.18 4.57 -4.34
N SER A 201 12.19 3.72 -4.47
CA SER A 201 13.05 3.64 -5.65
C SER A 201 12.41 2.86 -6.79
N GLU A 202 11.60 1.86 -6.46
CA GLU A 202 10.88 1.04 -7.43
C GLU A 202 9.57 1.70 -7.84
N GLU A 203 9.29 1.61 -9.14
CA GLU A 203 8.04 2.06 -9.70
C GLU A 203 6.94 1.01 -9.46
N PRO A 204 5.77 1.38 -8.91
CA PRO A 204 4.69 0.43 -8.75
C PRO A 204 4.14 -0.01 -10.12
N SER A 205 3.73 -1.26 -10.19
CA SER A 205 2.89 -1.77 -11.29
C SER A 205 1.60 -0.96 -11.38
N GLU A 206 1.18 -0.71 -12.62
CA GLU A 206 -0.14 -0.15 -12.90
C GLU A 206 -1.24 -1.00 -12.29
N GLU A 207 -1.17 -2.33 -12.46
CA GLU A 207 -2.23 -3.25 -12.06
C GLU A 207 -2.46 -3.21 -10.55
N LEU A 208 -1.38 -3.34 -9.75
CA LEU A 208 -1.49 -3.26 -8.29
C LEU A 208 -1.95 -1.86 -7.83
N PHE A 209 -1.47 -0.79 -8.46
CA PHE A 209 -1.89 0.57 -8.12
C PHE A 209 -3.39 0.78 -8.35
N VAL A 210 -3.88 0.42 -9.53
CA VAL A 210 -5.29 0.53 -9.92
C VAL A 210 -6.13 -0.33 -8.98
N TRP A 211 -5.72 -1.58 -8.74
CA TRP A 211 -6.42 -2.47 -7.82
C TRP A 211 -6.55 -1.87 -6.42
N MET A 212 -5.47 -1.34 -5.83
CA MET A 212 -5.52 -0.69 -4.51
C MET A 212 -6.45 0.53 -4.49
N ALA A 213 -6.44 1.33 -5.57
CA ALA A 213 -7.32 2.49 -5.71
C ALA A 213 -8.79 2.08 -5.81
N GLU A 214 -9.11 1.01 -6.55
CA GLU A 214 -10.47 0.45 -6.63
C GLU A 214 -10.94 -0.14 -5.29
N GLN A 215 -10.07 -0.84 -4.56
CA GLN A 215 -10.41 -1.44 -3.26
C GLN A 215 -10.65 -0.38 -2.17
N TYR A 216 -9.96 0.75 -2.22
CA TYR A 216 -10.17 1.85 -1.27
C TYR A 216 -10.05 3.25 -1.91
N PRO A 217 -11.09 3.70 -2.64
CA PRO A 217 -11.04 4.94 -3.43
C PRO A 217 -10.77 6.20 -2.61
N ASN A 218 -11.15 6.23 -1.33
CA ASN A 218 -10.89 7.36 -0.46
C ASN A 218 -9.40 7.67 -0.28
N ALA A 219 -8.51 6.68 -0.46
CA ALA A 219 -7.07 6.92 -0.39
C ALA A 219 -6.55 7.78 -1.56
N VAL A 220 -7.21 7.76 -2.72
CA VAL A 220 -6.85 8.56 -3.90
C VAL A 220 -6.94 10.06 -3.59
N TYR A 221 -7.92 10.46 -2.79
CA TYR A 221 -8.18 11.84 -2.41
C TYR A 221 -7.44 12.29 -1.15
N HIS A 222 -6.65 11.40 -0.53
CA HIS A 222 -5.89 11.75 0.65
C HIS A 222 -4.68 12.62 0.29
N SER A 223 -4.52 13.71 1.04
CA SER A 223 -3.46 14.70 0.85
C SER A 223 -2.59 14.71 2.11
N PRO A 224 -1.42 14.03 2.12
CA PRO A 224 -0.55 14.00 3.30
C PRO A 224 0.06 15.37 3.61
N VAL A 225 0.20 16.21 2.58
CA VAL A 225 0.48 17.64 2.67
C VAL A 225 -0.74 18.38 2.11
N PRO A 226 -1.25 19.43 2.75
CA PRO A 226 -2.42 20.17 2.26
C PRO A 226 -2.30 20.58 0.78
N GLY A 227 -3.31 20.20 -0.02
CA GLY A 227 -3.38 20.46 -1.47
C GLY A 227 -2.45 19.59 -2.35
N PHE A 228 -1.49 18.86 -1.78
CA PHE A 228 -0.61 17.96 -2.53
C PHE A 228 -1.23 16.55 -2.66
N THR A 229 -1.95 16.35 -3.75
CA THR A 229 -2.69 15.12 -4.05
C THR A 229 -1.81 14.00 -4.63
N ILE A 230 -2.37 12.79 -4.77
CA ILE A 230 -1.69 11.68 -5.45
C ILE A 230 -1.37 11.99 -6.92
N LEU A 231 -2.22 12.76 -7.61
CA LEU A 231 -1.96 13.17 -8.99
C LEU A 231 -0.76 14.12 -9.09
N HIS A 232 -0.57 15.04 -8.12
CA HIS A 232 0.65 15.86 -8.07
C HIS A 232 1.90 14.99 -7.94
N LYS A 233 1.84 13.96 -7.08
CA LYS A 233 2.94 13.02 -6.89
C LYS A 233 3.27 12.27 -8.18
N VAL A 234 2.28 11.71 -8.86
CA VAL A 234 2.45 10.99 -10.13
C VAL A 234 2.99 11.92 -11.23
N CYS A 235 2.44 13.13 -11.38
CA CYS A 235 2.93 14.12 -12.33
C CYS A 235 4.39 14.51 -12.06
N SER A 236 4.76 14.69 -10.78
CA SER A 236 6.14 15.00 -10.37
C SER A 236 7.11 13.84 -10.65
N ILE A 237 6.64 12.59 -10.54
CA ILE A 237 7.44 11.41 -10.95
C ILE A 237 7.57 11.40 -12.47
N LEU A 238 6.48 11.56 -13.24
CA LEU A 238 6.50 11.57 -14.71
C LEU A 238 7.41 12.67 -15.30
N ALA A 239 7.46 13.81 -14.64
CA ALA A 239 8.39 14.90 -14.94
C ALA A 239 9.87 14.44 -14.84
N LYS A 240 10.18 13.50 -13.92
CA LYS A 240 11.54 13.01 -13.61
C LYS A 240 11.89 11.67 -14.27
N SER A 241 10.96 10.75 -14.44
CA SER A 241 11.11 9.47 -15.17
C SER A 241 9.86 9.21 -16.02
N HIS A 242 10.02 8.80 -17.28
CA HIS A 242 8.88 8.48 -18.15
C HIS A 242 8.86 6.98 -18.43
N THR A 243 7.88 6.31 -17.86
CA THR A 243 7.71 4.86 -17.90
C THR A 243 6.27 4.55 -18.23
N LEU A 244 6.02 3.34 -18.76
CA LEU A 244 4.68 2.95 -19.18
C LEU A 244 3.71 2.85 -17.99
N ASN A 245 4.14 2.28 -16.85
CA ASN A 245 3.27 2.13 -15.68
C ASN A 245 2.86 3.50 -15.12
N MET A 246 3.79 4.45 -14.90
CA MET A 246 3.45 5.81 -14.46
C MET A 246 2.56 6.56 -15.45
N THR A 247 2.76 6.34 -16.75
CA THR A 247 1.92 6.95 -17.80
C THR A 247 0.49 6.46 -17.68
N ASN A 248 0.31 5.15 -17.50
CA ASN A 248 -1.00 4.54 -17.39
C ASN A 248 -1.65 4.84 -16.04
N ILE A 249 -0.90 4.85 -14.93
CA ILE A 249 -1.38 5.31 -13.61
C ILE A 249 -1.84 6.77 -13.68
N CYS A 250 -1.09 7.64 -14.36
CA CYS A 250 -1.51 9.03 -14.57
C CYS A 250 -2.80 9.09 -15.38
N ARG A 251 -2.90 8.33 -16.47
CA ARG A 251 -4.13 8.27 -17.29
C ARG A 251 -5.32 7.77 -16.49
N PHE A 252 -5.14 6.71 -15.71
CA PHE A 252 -6.15 6.20 -14.77
C PHE A 252 -6.62 7.31 -13.83
N LEU A 253 -5.71 8.05 -13.18
CA LEU A 253 -6.09 9.15 -12.29
C LEU A 253 -6.77 10.31 -13.03
N LEU A 254 -6.37 10.63 -14.27
CA LEU A 254 -6.99 11.68 -15.07
C LEU A 254 -8.41 11.31 -15.47
N VAL A 255 -8.64 10.08 -15.91
CA VAL A 255 -9.93 9.60 -16.41
C VAL A 255 -10.87 9.22 -15.28
N GLU A 256 -10.40 8.46 -14.29
CA GLU A 256 -11.22 7.90 -13.22
C GLU A 256 -11.35 8.86 -12.03
N HIS A 257 -10.46 9.84 -11.90
CA HIS A 257 -10.41 10.76 -10.76
C HIS A 257 -10.15 12.22 -11.18
N ALA A 258 -10.75 12.67 -12.29
CA ALA A 258 -10.54 14.00 -12.88
C ALA A 258 -10.64 15.22 -11.93
N SER A 259 -11.23 15.08 -10.74
CA SER A 259 -11.41 16.17 -9.77
C SER A 259 -10.08 16.52 -9.13
N LEU A 260 -9.11 15.61 -9.21
CA LEU A 260 -7.73 15.86 -8.82
C LEU A 260 -7.05 16.87 -9.76
N ILE A 261 -7.50 17.00 -11.02
CA ILE A 261 -6.89 17.90 -12.03
C ILE A 261 -6.98 19.36 -11.57
N SER A 262 -8.12 19.73 -10.97
CA SER A 262 -8.39 21.10 -10.51
C SER A 262 -7.95 21.38 -9.06
N GLN A 263 -7.36 20.40 -8.36
CA GLN A 263 -6.87 20.63 -7.00
C GLN A 263 -5.54 21.35 -7.03
N THR A 264 -5.45 22.47 -6.32
CA THR A 264 -4.22 23.26 -6.21
C THR A 264 -3.50 22.99 -4.91
N THR A 265 -2.17 23.07 -4.92
CA THR A 265 -1.39 23.14 -3.69
C THR A 265 -1.64 24.43 -2.92
N ASP A 266 -1.65 24.38 -1.59
CA ASP A 266 -1.98 25.54 -0.74
C ASP A 266 -0.94 26.67 -0.83
N GLU A 267 0.35 26.32 -0.97
CA GLU A 267 1.45 27.29 -0.89
C GLU A 267 1.62 28.14 -2.15
N PHE A 268 1.28 27.58 -3.32
CA PHE A 268 1.61 28.20 -4.62
C PHE A 268 0.49 28.16 -5.65
N GLY A 269 -0.64 27.50 -5.33
CA GLY A 269 -1.72 27.35 -6.29
C GLY A 269 -1.34 26.47 -7.49
N HIS A 270 -0.34 25.60 -7.37
CA HIS A 270 0.07 24.75 -8.49
C HIS A 270 -0.95 23.64 -8.70
N LEU A 271 -1.38 23.47 -9.95
CA LEU A 271 -2.15 22.32 -10.43
C LEU A 271 -1.20 21.17 -10.79
N PRO A 272 -1.67 19.90 -10.79
CA PRO A 272 -0.85 18.76 -11.20
C PRO A 272 -0.30 18.89 -12.63
N ILE A 273 -1.06 19.52 -13.53
CA ILE A 273 -0.63 19.74 -14.92
C ILE A 273 0.57 20.69 -15.02
N HIS A 274 0.76 21.61 -14.07
CA HIS A 274 1.92 22.49 -14.06
C HIS A 274 3.22 21.70 -13.86
N GLU A 275 3.18 20.61 -13.06
CA GLU A 275 4.32 19.70 -12.87
C GLU A 275 4.72 19.04 -14.21
N LEU A 276 3.73 18.53 -14.97
CA LEU A 276 3.99 17.94 -16.30
C LEU A 276 4.46 18.98 -17.31
N ALA A 277 3.84 20.16 -17.32
CA ALA A 277 4.15 21.25 -18.24
C ALA A 277 5.60 21.72 -18.09
N SER A 278 6.12 21.75 -16.85
CA SER A 278 7.51 22.12 -16.56
C SER A 278 8.54 21.22 -17.26
N SER A 279 8.16 19.98 -17.59
CA SER A 279 9.03 18.96 -18.17
C SER A 279 8.80 18.69 -19.67
N CYS A 280 7.80 19.34 -20.27
CA CYS A 280 7.40 19.12 -21.67
C CYS A 280 8.51 19.36 -22.69
N ASN A 281 9.38 20.35 -22.46
CA ASN A 281 10.43 20.71 -23.39
C ASN A 281 11.41 19.55 -23.65
N ASN A 282 11.52 18.62 -22.70
CA ASN A 282 12.46 17.52 -22.76
C ASN A 282 11.79 16.16 -23.02
N ARG A 283 10.44 16.10 -23.00
CA ARG A 283 9.68 14.83 -23.02
C ARG A 283 8.39 14.95 -23.81
N PRO A 284 8.42 14.77 -25.14
CA PRO A 284 7.21 14.83 -25.96
C PRO A 284 6.16 13.76 -25.57
N GLN A 285 6.56 12.69 -24.89
CA GLN A 285 5.67 11.61 -24.47
C GLN A 285 4.66 12.03 -23.39
N VAL A 286 4.90 13.11 -22.64
CA VAL A 286 3.91 13.62 -21.66
C VAL A 286 2.85 14.52 -22.31
N HIS A 287 3.05 14.96 -23.56
CA HIS A 287 2.14 15.87 -24.26
C HIS A 287 0.72 15.30 -24.41
N PRO A 288 0.51 14.01 -24.77
CA PRO A 288 -0.83 13.44 -24.82
C PRO A 288 -1.57 13.51 -23.49
N LEU A 289 -0.90 13.27 -22.35
CA LEU A 289 -1.52 13.34 -21.02
C LEU A 289 -1.95 14.77 -20.66
N ILE A 290 -1.18 15.77 -21.09
CA ILE A 290 -1.53 17.18 -20.87
C ILE A 290 -2.73 17.59 -21.71
N VAL A 291 -2.76 17.19 -22.98
CA VAL A 291 -3.92 17.43 -23.86
C VAL A 291 -5.16 16.77 -23.27
N GLU A 292 -5.06 15.51 -22.83
CA GLU A 292 -6.13 14.77 -22.18
C GLU A 292 -6.64 15.48 -20.92
N ALA A 293 -5.74 15.92 -20.03
CA ALA A 293 -6.11 16.67 -18.83
C ALA A 293 -6.83 18.00 -19.15
N LEU A 294 -6.36 18.75 -20.16
CA LEU A 294 -6.97 20.01 -20.59
C LEU A 294 -8.36 19.81 -21.22
N ASP A 295 -8.55 18.75 -22.00
CA ASP A 295 -9.83 18.43 -22.60
C ASP A 295 -10.87 18.06 -21.52
N ILE A 296 -10.45 17.29 -20.50
CA ILE A 296 -11.30 16.96 -19.34
C ILE A 296 -11.67 18.22 -18.54
N GLU A 297 -10.70 19.10 -18.24
CA GLU A 297 -10.94 20.35 -17.53
C GLU A 297 -11.92 21.27 -18.29
N LYS A 298 -11.78 21.32 -19.62
CA LYS A 298 -12.68 22.08 -20.50
C LYS A 298 -14.10 21.52 -20.48
N GLU A 299 -14.28 20.20 -20.51
CA GLU A 299 -15.60 19.57 -20.39
C GLU A 299 -16.25 19.89 -19.03
N ILE A 300 -15.50 19.74 -17.93
CA ILE A 300 -15.98 20.08 -16.57
C ILE A 300 -16.41 21.56 -16.49
N SER A 301 -15.60 22.46 -17.05
CA SER A 301 -15.89 23.90 -17.07
C SER A 301 -17.17 24.21 -17.87
N LEU A 302 -17.32 23.62 -19.06
CA LEU A 302 -18.49 23.79 -19.91
C LEU A 302 -19.77 23.29 -19.21
N LEU A 303 -19.73 22.10 -18.62
CA LEU A 303 -20.86 21.52 -17.90
C LEU A 303 -21.27 22.38 -16.69
N THR A 304 -20.29 22.93 -15.96
CA THR A 304 -20.53 23.82 -14.83
C THR A 304 -21.19 25.13 -15.28
N GLU A 305 -20.68 25.76 -16.34
CA GLU A 305 -21.26 26.98 -16.90
C GLU A 305 -22.70 26.76 -17.38
N MET A 306 -22.96 25.66 -18.08
CA MET A 306 -24.31 25.29 -18.53
C MET A 306 -25.27 25.11 -17.37
N SER A 307 -24.83 24.43 -16.29
CA SER A 307 -25.65 24.25 -15.09
C SER A 307 -26.00 25.58 -14.45
N ASP A 308 -25.02 26.48 -14.29
CA ASP A 308 -25.23 27.80 -13.69
C ASP A 308 -26.17 28.68 -14.53
N ASN A 309 -26.03 28.63 -15.85
CA ASN A 309 -26.88 29.40 -16.76
C ASN A 309 -28.34 28.92 -16.71
N ILE A 310 -28.56 27.61 -16.59
CA ILE A 310 -29.90 27.02 -16.43
C ILE A 310 -30.51 27.43 -15.08
N LEU A 311 -29.75 27.40 -13.98
CA LEU A 311 -30.22 27.86 -12.67
C LEU A 311 -30.56 29.36 -12.65
N LYS A 312 -29.76 30.19 -13.33
CA LYS A 312 -30.04 31.63 -13.51
C LYS A 312 -31.32 31.84 -14.33
N ALA A 313 -31.52 31.09 -15.41
CA ALA A 313 -32.72 31.18 -16.23
C ALA A 313 -33.99 30.85 -15.43
N VAL A 314 -33.96 29.80 -14.61
CA VAL A 314 -35.06 29.47 -13.68
C VAL A 314 -35.32 30.59 -12.67
N SER A 315 -34.26 31.16 -12.11
CA SER A 315 -34.37 32.26 -11.15
C SER A 315 -35.03 33.50 -11.78
N LEU A 316 -34.65 33.86 -13.01
CA LEU A 316 -35.25 34.97 -13.75
C LEU A 316 -36.73 34.73 -14.10
N LEU A 317 -37.07 33.51 -14.52
CA LEU A 317 -38.46 33.13 -14.79
C LEU A 317 -39.33 33.22 -13.53
N THR A 318 -38.79 32.81 -12.39
CA THR A 318 -39.47 32.88 -11.10
C THR A 318 -39.66 34.33 -10.65
N CYS A 319 -38.64 35.17 -10.77
CA CYS A 319 -38.71 36.59 -10.40
C CYS A 319 -39.68 37.41 -11.26
N ASN A 320 -39.82 37.08 -12.55
CA ASN A 320 -40.72 37.80 -13.45
C ASN A 320 -42.20 37.39 -13.28
N SER A 321 -42.48 36.30 -12.56
CA SER A 321 -43.83 35.82 -12.26
C SER A 321 -44.49 36.55 -11.07
N LEU A 322 -44.32 37.88 -10.97
CA LEU A 322 -45.00 38.67 -9.95
C LEU A 322 -46.53 38.55 -10.10
N PRO A 323 -47.29 38.50 -8.98
CA PRO A 323 -48.73 38.29 -9.00
C PRO A 323 -49.44 39.54 -9.52
N SER A 324 -49.55 39.68 -10.84
CA SER A 324 -50.55 40.55 -11.45
C SER A 324 -51.90 39.83 -11.35
N SER A 325 -52.88 40.48 -10.71
CA SER A 325 -53.99 39.81 -10.02
C SER A 325 -55.06 39.15 -10.90
N GLU A 326 -54.84 38.91 -12.20
CA GLU A 326 -55.92 38.46 -13.10
C GLU A 326 -55.44 37.57 -14.26
N GLN A 327 -54.71 36.47 -14.04
CA GLN A 327 -54.52 35.47 -15.13
C GLN A 327 -54.54 34.01 -14.64
N ASN A 328 -55.69 33.35 -14.83
CA ASN A 328 -55.97 31.94 -14.51
C ASN A 328 -55.31 30.92 -15.46
N GLY A 329 -54.13 31.20 -16.05
CA GLY A 329 -53.68 30.48 -17.26
C GLY A 329 -52.33 29.76 -17.29
N SER A 330 -51.28 30.17 -16.56
CA SER A 330 -49.90 29.76 -16.93
C SER A 330 -49.05 29.07 -15.86
N SER A 331 -49.65 28.57 -14.78
CA SER A 331 -48.92 27.93 -13.67
C SER A 331 -48.13 26.66 -14.08
N PHE A 332 -48.46 26.03 -15.21
CA PHE A 332 -47.87 24.74 -15.61
C PHE A 332 -46.45 24.88 -16.19
N SER A 333 -46.09 26.02 -16.79
CA SER A 333 -44.81 26.19 -17.50
C SER A 333 -43.63 26.42 -16.55
N LEU A 334 -43.81 27.20 -15.47
CA LEU A 334 -42.74 27.48 -14.50
C LEU A 334 -42.29 26.23 -13.74
N ALA A 335 -43.23 25.40 -13.30
CA ALA A 335 -42.93 24.15 -12.61
C ALA A 335 -42.11 23.20 -13.49
N SER A 336 -42.45 23.06 -14.78
CA SER A 336 -41.71 22.20 -15.71
C SER A 336 -40.27 22.67 -15.97
N PHE A 337 -40.03 23.98 -16.03
CA PHE A 337 -38.68 24.53 -16.21
C PHE A 337 -37.82 24.35 -14.96
N GLY A 338 -38.40 24.50 -13.76
CA GLY A 338 -37.71 24.21 -12.50
C GLY A 338 -37.26 22.75 -12.41
N SER A 339 -38.15 21.80 -12.71
CA SER A 339 -37.81 20.38 -12.71
C SER A 339 -36.78 20.01 -13.79
N LEU A 340 -36.86 20.59 -14.99
CA LEU A 340 -35.86 20.35 -16.04
C LEU A 340 -34.48 20.87 -15.63
N ALA A 341 -34.42 22.03 -14.99
CA ALA A 341 -33.17 22.59 -14.48
C ALA A 341 -32.57 21.73 -13.37
N GLU A 342 -33.38 21.25 -12.44
CA GLU A 342 -32.94 20.32 -11.41
C GLU A 342 -32.42 19.02 -12.03
N VAL A 343 -33.13 18.45 -13.00
CA VAL A 343 -32.68 17.26 -13.73
C VAL A 343 -31.39 17.53 -14.50
N PHE A 344 -31.27 18.67 -15.19
CA PHE A 344 -30.03 19.01 -15.89
C PHE A 344 -28.87 19.22 -14.92
N SER A 345 -29.07 19.96 -13.83
CA SER A 345 -28.03 20.16 -12.82
C SER A 345 -27.65 18.84 -12.14
N CYS A 346 -28.61 17.96 -11.87
CA CYS A 346 -28.33 16.60 -11.40
C CYS A 346 -27.59 15.79 -12.45
N TRP A 347 -27.97 15.84 -13.72
CA TRP A 347 -27.28 15.15 -14.81
C TRP A 347 -25.87 15.72 -15.06
N ALA A 348 -25.69 17.04 -15.01
CA ALA A 348 -24.40 17.69 -15.20
C ALA A 348 -23.50 17.44 -14.01
N LYS A 349 -24.01 17.51 -12.78
CA LYS A 349 -23.29 17.05 -11.59
C LYS A 349 -22.97 15.58 -11.68
N LEU A 350 -23.92 14.76 -12.13
CA LEU A 350 -23.74 13.31 -12.30
C LEU A 350 -22.71 13.01 -13.40
N ARG A 351 -22.70 13.77 -14.48
CA ARG A 351 -21.74 13.64 -15.59
C ARG A 351 -20.38 14.16 -15.19
N ILE A 352 -20.30 15.27 -14.45
CA ILE A 352 -19.07 15.69 -13.80
C ILE A 352 -18.62 14.56 -12.88
N THR A 353 -19.46 14.03 -11.97
CA THR A 353 -19.11 12.91 -11.10
C THR A 353 -18.86 11.58 -11.84
N HIS A 354 -19.35 11.37 -13.06
CA HIS A 354 -19.14 10.15 -13.87
C HIS A 354 -17.93 10.26 -14.82
N VAL A 355 -17.64 11.45 -15.34
CA VAL A 355 -16.30 11.83 -15.84
C VAL A 355 -15.28 11.73 -14.68
N LEU A 356 -15.75 11.56 -13.44
CA LEU A 356 -14.98 11.35 -12.20
C LEU A 356 -15.18 9.98 -11.53
N SER A 357 -15.94 9.04 -12.13
CA SER A 357 -16.11 7.69 -11.56
C SER A 357 -16.75 6.71 -12.56
N PRO A 358 -15.92 6.04 -13.37
CA PRO A 358 -16.30 4.87 -14.16
C PRO A 358 -16.56 3.59 -13.34
N LEU A 359 -16.21 3.54 -12.05
CA LEU A 359 -16.59 2.43 -11.15
C LEU A 359 -18.12 2.22 -11.09
N GLU A 360 -18.91 3.29 -11.15
CA GLU A 360 -20.38 3.17 -11.25
C GLU A 360 -20.83 2.66 -12.63
N GLN A 361 -20.03 2.85 -13.68
CA GLN A 361 -20.31 2.37 -15.03
C GLN A 361 -20.02 0.88 -15.17
N LYS A 362 -18.93 0.37 -14.55
CA LYS A 362 -18.66 -1.07 -14.42
C LYS A 362 -19.74 -1.78 -13.61
N ASN A 363 -20.12 -1.20 -12.46
CA ASN A 363 -21.20 -1.74 -11.63
C ASN A 363 -22.57 -1.69 -12.33
N ARG A 364 -22.85 -0.67 -13.15
CA ARG A 364 -24.06 -0.65 -14.00
C ARG A 364 -24.00 -1.66 -15.11
N ALA A 365 -22.88 -1.78 -15.82
CA ALA A 365 -22.71 -2.72 -16.92
C ALA A 365 -22.85 -4.17 -16.44
N GLU A 366 -22.28 -4.53 -15.29
CA GLU A 366 -22.46 -5.85 -14.67
C GLU A 366 -23.90 -6.07 -14.18
N ALA A 367 -24.54 -5.06 -13.59
CA ALA A 367 -25.95 -5.16 -13.20
C ALA A 367 -26.89 -5.34 -14.40
N PHE A 368 -26.57 -4.75 -15.56
CA PHE A 368 -27.30 -4.98 -16.81
C PHE A 368 -26.99 -6.36 -17.41
N ARG A 369 -25.74 -6.83 -17.33
CA ARG A 369 -25.35 -8.18 -17.81
C ARG A 369 -26.05 -9.29 -17.03
N LEU A 370 -26.17 -9.15 -15.71
CA LEU A 370 -26.92 -10.08 -14.84
C LEU A 370 -28.43 -10.10 -15.11
N VAL A 371 -28.98 -9.03 -15.69
CA VAL A 371 -30.39 -8.96 -16.10
C VAL A 371 -30.60 -9.60 -17.49
N GLU A 372 -29.59 -9.59 -18.36
CA GLU A 372 -29.63 -10.25 -19.68
C GLU A 372 -29.27 -11.75 -19.63
N GLU A 373 -28.42 -12.20 -18.71
CA GLU A 373 -28.05 -13.61 -18.53
C GLU A 373 -29.13 -14.46 -17.81
N GLY A 374 -30.30 -13.90 -17.52
CA GLY A 374 -31.47 -14.61 -16.97
C GLY A 374 -32.21 -15.53 -17.95
N VAL A 375 -31.62 -15.88 -19.10
CA VAL A 375 -32.16 -16.87 -20.03
C VAL A 375 -31.26 -18.10 -20.01
N PRO A 376 -31.73 -19.26 -19.51
CA PRO A 376 -30.96 -20.50 -19.56
C PRO A 376 -30.91 -20.97 -21.02
N GLY A 377 -29.81 -20.67 -21.70
CA GLY A 377 -29.46 -21.28 -22.96
C GLY A 377 -28.55 -22.47 -22.70
N ASP A 378 -29.10 -23.67 -22.92
CA ASP A 378 -28.30 -24.89 -23.10
C ASP A 378 -27.18 -24.61 -24.10
N PHE A 379 -25.94 -24.73 -23.66
CA PHE A 379 -24.79 -24.73 -24.56
C PHE A 379 -24.07 -26.06 -24.41
N GLU A 380 -24.13 -26.84 -25.47
CA GLU A 380 -23.51 -28.14 -25.63
C GLU A 380 -21.98 -28.00 -25.62
N GLU A 381 -21.34 -28.97 -24.97
CA GLU A 381 -19.89 -29.21 -24.98
C GLU A 381 -19.45 -29.56 -26.40
N GLU A 382 -18.49 -28.80 -26.95
CA GLU A 382 -17.62 -29.31 -28.01
C GLU A 382 -16.17 -29.21 -27.53
N ASP A 383 -15.66 -30.39 -27.20
CA ASP A 383 -14.25 -30.74 -27.16
C ASP A 383 -13.62 -30.41 -28.52
N ASP A 384 -12.46 -29.76 -28.52
CA ASP A 384 -11.50 -29.93 -29.62
C ASP A 384 -10.08 -29.75 -29.11
N ASP A 385 -9.39 -30.89 -29.14
CA ASP A 385 -7.96 -31.08 -29.02
C ASP A 385 -7.19 -30.29 -30.08
N ALA A 386 -6.10 -29.63 -29.69
CA ALA A 386 -5.02 -29.30 -30.62
C ALA A 386 -3.68 -29.15 -29.89
N ASP A 387 -2.92 -30.25 -29.92
CA ASP A 387 -1.48 -30.30 -29.83
C ASP A 387 -0.80 -29.21 -30.68
N SER A 388 0.16 -28.49 -30.10
CA SER A 388 1.25 -27.89 -30.88
C SER A 388 2.52 -27.78 -30.03
N GLU A 389 3.31 -28.84 -30.14
CA GLU A 389 4.76 -28.94 -30.30
C GLU A 389 5.67 -27.85 -29.70
N GLU A 390 6.56 -28.38 -28.86
CA GLU A 390 7.89 -27.94 -28.44
C GLU A 390 8.68 -27.17 -29.53
N GLU A 391 9.16 -25.97 -29.19
CA GLU A 391 10.34 -25.36 -29.83
C GLU A 391 11.38 -25.03 -28.76
N ASP A 392 12.38 -25.91 -28.67
CA ASP A 392 13.64 -25.69 -27.98
C ASP A 392 14.44 -24.60 -28.72
N GLY A 393 14.52 -23.41 -28.12
CA GLY A 393 15.38 -22.32 -28.55
C GLY A 393 16.59 -22.19 -27.64
N ASP A 394 17.64 -22.95 -27.94
CA ASP A 394 19.00 -22.70 -27.44
C ASP A 394 19.49 -21.34 -27.99
N ASP A 395 19.68 -20.35 -27.13
CA ASP A 395 20.37 -19.10 -27.48
C ASP A 395 21.53 -18.85 -26.50
N ASP A 396 22.66 -19.45 -26.87
CA ASP A 396 24.00 -19.14 -26.36
C ASP A 396 24.35 -17.68 -26.73
N SER A 397 24.26 -16.78 -25.75
CA SER A 397 24.92 -15.47 -25.81
C SER A 397 25.94 -15.36 -24.68
N ASP A 398 27.17 -15.74 -25.04
CA ASP A 398 28.41 -15.33 -24.38
C ASP A 398 28.57 -13.81 -24.54
N ASP A 399 28.13 -13.03 -23.55
CA ASP A 399 28.53 -11.62 -23.43
C ASP A 399 29.46 -11.43 -22.22
N ASP A 400 30.73 -11.39 -22.60
CA ASP A 400 31.93 -10.98 -21.90
C ASP A 400 31.90 -9.46 -21.65
N ASP A 401 31.39 -9.04 -20.49
CA ASP A 401 31.50 -7.65 -20.03
C ASP A 401 32.53 -7.55 -18.89
N GLY A 402 33.71 -7.06 -19.28
CA GLY A 402 34.80 -6.68 -18.42
C GLY A 402 34.38 -5.71 -17.32
N ILE A 403 34.53 -6.17 -16.08
CA ILE A 403 34.42 -5.35 -14.88
C ILE A 403 35.64 -4.41 -14.87
N GLU A 404 35.45 -3.18 -15.31
CA GLU A 404 36.37 -2.08 -15.02
C GLU A 404 36.25 -1.73 -13.53
N GLU A 405 37.32 -2.06 -12.81
CA GLU A 405 37.53 -1.80 -11.39
C GLU A 405 37.76 -0.30 -11.18
N GLU A 406 36.68 0.49 -11.05
CA GLU A 406 36.79 1.88 -10.60
C GLU A 406 37.07 1.92 -9.09
N GLY A 407 38.33 2.22 -8.78
CA GLY A 407 38.80 2.46 -7.42
C GLY A 407 38.32 3.81 -6.91
N ASP A 408 37.35 3.79 -5.99
CA ASP A 408 36.99 4.95 -5.19
C ASP A 408 37.97 5.15 -4.04
N ILE A 409 38.90 6.07 -4.31
CA ILE A 409 39.70 6.82 -3.35
C ILE A 409 38.75 7.57 -2.42
N TRP A 410 38.62 7.09 -1.18
CA TRP A 410 38.13 7.93 -0.08
C TRP A 410 39.32 8.69 0.48
N ASP A 411 39.49 9.92 -0.03
CA ASP A 411 40.38 10.91 0.55
C ASP A 411 40.01 11.14 2.02
N GLU A 412 40.97 10.77 2.86
CA GLU A 412 41.02 10.95 4.29
C GLU A 412 41.14 12.46 4.60
N ALA A 413 40.00 13.14 4.71
CA ALA A 413 39.93 14.52 5.18
C ALA A 413 40.28 14.58 6.67
N SER A 414 41.58 14.73 6.90
CA SER A 414 42.22 15.09 8.16
C SER A 414 42.41 16.61 8.19
N ALA A 415 41.68 17.29 9.09
CA ALA A 415 41.95 18.63 9.62
C ALA A 415 40.69 19.11 10.37
N ALA A 416 40.73 19.79 11.49
CA ALA A 416 41.80 20.19 12.39
C ALA A 416 41.12 20.67 13.67
N ASP A 417 41.92 20.73 14.73
CA ASP A 417 41.65 21.37 16.00
C ASP A 417 40.97 22.74 15.86
N ASP A 418 39.93 22.99 16.65
CA ASP A 418 39.52 24.35 17.01
C ASP A 418 39.36 24.42 18.53
N ASP A 419 40.51 24.65 19.16
CA ASP A 419 40.63 25.15 20.52
C ASP A 419 40.16 26.62 20.54
N GLY A 420 38.91 26.84 20.95
CA GLY A 420 38.32 28.16 21.13
C GLY A 420 38.09 28.49 22.62
N GLU A 421 38.93 29.39 23.12
CA GLU A 421 38.97 29.95 24.49
C GLU A 421 37.65 30.54 25.02
N LEU A 422 37.53 30.40 26.34
CA LEU A 422 37.06 31.36 27.35
C LEU A 422 36.81 32.80 26.85
N ASP A 423 35.61 33.31 27.12
CA ASP A 423 35.37 34.57 27.86
C ASP A 423 33.85 34.82 28.02
N ASP A 424 33.35 34.68 29.26
CA ASP A 424 32.44 35.59 30.00
C ASP A 424 31.79 34.93 31.22
#